data_AF-A0A930PN14-F1
#
_entry.id   AF-A0A930PN14-F1
#
_cell.length_a   1.000
_cell.length_b   1.000
_cell.length_c   1.000
_cell.angle_alpha   90.00
_cell.angle_beta   90.00
_cell.angle_gamma   90.00
#
_symmetry.space_group_name_H-M   'P 1'
#
loop_
_entity.id
_entity.type
_entity.pdbx_description
1 polymer ?
#
loop_
_entity_poly.entity_id
_entity_poly.type
_entity_poly.pdbx_seq_one_letter_code
_entity_poly.pdbx_strand_id
1 'polypeptide(L)'
;MADSTCQVHDDADSDLLEVFDDGAQHPEENQGRLYHQVAATPEGSRRVLMYLPFGAVLDHWKQDKHDVFKFVDNKTLWRHNPEGAYYIDADTPTITAMFRCQRSSCTRLKCTAHIRSKLSAAITRVVEVKGPYSLMITIPRLTDTELKTAYDVAEEVARHLQNTFDGVKCWGLIAVVEHHKSGTTEASANRASSSGQRTQYPYHLHIIVPVALESGTQASHIAAEANCFLRQHTDEHIYQGTLPMGDMRQECAAIAFKQKTSSVPYASMMHINELAKHLGQDDYLYDYLTKGMVAENYPRDEEPTKGLVSKGNSRYKNSVAAVKRHQEINKLLGGRSTWYRASTLEKGNKSFFHVAEFQNEMKDKYRSLVSDNYRRREMSFHVSVSYKGITLDHKVTTKDLKKYLTLSAEEALSIIKEDVRQSLIARCVAIYNRQQVERALDAKPALGWYSRATVTYEALTTVYKHYNRAMKRTLYPLVSSYEGVIIESPPVAGALAV
;
A
#
# COMPACT_ATOMS: atom_id res chain seq x y z
N MET A 1 16.19 29.23 -41.09
CA MET A 1 17.01 28.81 -39.94
C MET A 1 16.29 29.31 -38.70
N ALA A 2 15.49 28.43 -38.10
CA ALA A 2 14.67 28.74 -36.94
C ALA A 2 15.41 28.17 -35.72
N ASP A 3 15.78 29.06 -34.81
CA ASP A 3 16.52 28.71 -33.62
C ASP A 3 15.57 28.51 -32.44
N SER A 4 15.91 27.51 -31.65
CA SER A 4 15.10 26.89 -30.61
C SER A 4 15.09 27.74 -29.33
N THR A 5 13.92 27.96 -28.75
CA THR A 5 13.81 28.19 -27.29
C THR A 5 12.73 27.29 -26.71
N CYS A 6 13.20 26.28 -25.99
CA CYS A 6 12.44 25.38 -25.14
C CYS A 6 11.55 26.16 -24.17
N GLN A 7 10.23 26.03 -24.28
CA GLN A 7 9.31 26.35 -23.20
C GLN A 7 9.16 25.11 -22.32
N VAL A 8 9.75 25.18 -21.13
CA VAL A 8 9.54 24.23 -20.05
C VAL A 8 8.11 24.46 -19.51
N HIS A 9 7.23 23.50 -19.72
CA HIS A 9 5.90 23.46 -19.11
C HIS A 9 6.03 22.71 -17.76
N ASP A 10 6.22 23.46 -16.67
CA ASP A 10 6.38 22.92 -15.31
C ASP A 10 5.01 22.65 -14.64
N ASP A 11 4.65 21.37 -14.50
CA ASP A 11 4.35 20.58 -13.27
C ASP A 11 3.68 21.21 -12.02
N ALA A 12 3.11 22.42 -12.07
CA ALA A 12 2.62 23.12 -10.87
C ALA A 12 1.24 22.69 -10.32
N ASP A 13 0.50 21.80 -11.00
CA ASP A 13 -0.85 21.40 -10.57
C ASP A 13 -0.84 20.31 -9.46
N SER A 14 0.24 19.51 -9.32
CA SER A 14 0.32 18.36 -8.39
C SER A 14 0.60 18.70 -6.95
N ASP A 15 1.47 19.67 -6.70
CA ASP A 15 1.86 20.01 -5.34
C ASP A 15 0.74 20.75 -4.57
N LEU A 16 -0.23 21.37 -5.28
CA LEU A 16 -1.32 22.13 -4.66
C LEU A 16 -2.45 21.24 -4.11
N LEU A 17 -2.54 19.97 -4.53
CA LEU A 17 -3.67 19.08 -4.22
C LEU A 17 -3.37 18.00 -3.17
N GLU A 18 -2.09 17.66 -2.95
CA GLU A 18 -1.67 16.69 -1.91
C GLU A 18 -1.63 17.30 -0.50
N VAL A 19 -1.38 18.61 -0.36
CA VAL A 19 -1.29 19.33 0.92
C VAL A 19 -2.60 19.30 1.74
N PHE A 20 -3.71 18.85 1.14
CA PHE A 20 -5.03 18.77 1.78
C PHE A 20 -5.44 17.38 2.25
N ASP A 21 -4.60 16.35 2.05
CA ASP A 21 -4.87 15.03 2.63
C ASP A 21 -4.63 15.00 4.16
N ASP A 22 -3.91 15.99 4.71
CA ASP A 22 -3.64 16.18 6.15
C ASP A 22 -4.65 17.09 6.88
N GLY A 23 -5.87 17.18 6.36
CA GLY A 23 -6.99 17.67 7.16
C GLY A 23 -6.95 19.18 7.45
N ALA A 24 -7.06 20.00 6.39
CA ALA A 24 -7.68 21.30 6.59
C ALA A 24 -9.08 21.04 7.18
N GLN A 25 -9.26 21.43 8.44
CA GLN A 25 -10.52 21.32 9.17
C GLN A 25 -11.64 21.94 8.33
N HIS A 26 -12.83 21.32 8.38
CA HIS A 26 -14.01 21.88 7.75
C HIS A 26 -14.21 23.34 8.24
N PRO A 27 -14.50 24.29 7.34
CA PRO A 27 -14.69 25.70 7.70
C PRO A 27 -15.85 25.94 8.68
N GLU A 28 -16.72 24.95 8.89
CA GLU A 28 -17.82 25.05 9.86
C GLU A 28 -17.34 24.97 11.32
N GLU A 29 -16.20 24.35 11.62
CA GLU A 29 -15.62 24.32 12.98
C GLU A 29 -14.74 25.54 13.29
N ASN A 30 -14.43 26.37 12.28
CA ASN A 30 -13.68 27.63 12.42
C ASN A 30 -14.56 28.88 12.19
N GLN A 31 -15.85 28.81 12.50
CA GLN A 31 -16.69 30.02 12.68
C GLN A 31 -16.23 30.93 13.87
N GLY A 32 -15.08 30.64 14.48
CA GLY A 32 -14.57 31.32 15.67
C GLY A 32 -13.39 32.28 15.47
N ARG A 33 -12.91 32.56 14.24
CA ARG A 33 -11.83 33.57 14.06
C ARG A 33 -12.12 34.60 12.95
N LEU A 34 -12.82 35.65 13.40
CA LEU A 34 -12.66 37.06 13.06
C LEU A 34 -13.15 37.52 11.67
N TYR A 35 -14.47 37.68 11.56
CA TYR A 35 -15.03 38.79 10.77
C TYR A 35 -14.76 40.12 11.50
N HIS A 36 -13.60 40.74 11.28
CA HIS A 36 -13.46 42.15 11.61
C HIS A 36 -14.32 42.97 10.64
N GLN A 37 -15.26 43.74 11.18
CA GLN A 37 -15.95 44.82 10.50
C GLN A 37 -14.94 45.94 10.18
N VAL A 38 -14.36 45.98 8.97
CA VAL A 38 -13.62 47.18 8.52
C VAL A 38 -13.69 47.38 7.00
N ALA A 39 -13.98 48.64 6.62
CA ALA A 39 -13.76 49.38 5.37
C ALA A 39 -14.23 48.82 4.01
N ALA A 40 -14.70 49.74 3.16
CA ALA A 40 -14.95 49.48 1.74
C ALA A 40 -13.66 48.93 1.09
N THR A 41 -13.81 47.88 0.27
CA THR A 41 -12.69 47.32 -0.51
C THR A 41 -12.04 48.45 -1.32
N PRO A 42 -10.71 48.66 -1.20
CA PRO A 42 -10.01 49.68 -1.98
C PRO A 42 -10.28 49.55 -3.48
N GLU A 43 -10.39 50.67 -4.17
CA GLU A 43 -10.58 50.69 -5.62
C GLU A 43 -9.42 49.97 -6.31
N GLY A 44 -9.72 49.07 -7.25
CA GLY A 44 -8.72 48.24 -7.91
C GLY A 44 -8.23 47.02 -7.10
N SER A 45 -8.82 46.72 -5.94
CA SER A 45 -8.47 45.56 -5.12
C SER A 45 -9.60 44.53 -4.97
N ARG A 46 -9.24 43.30 -4.64
CA ARG A 46 -10.13 42.22 -4.22
C ARG A 46 -9.81 41.84 -2.78
N ARG A 47 -10.85 41.55 -2.00
CA ARG A 47 -10.71 41.12 -0.61
C ARG A 47 -10.24 39.66 -0.54
N VAL A 48 -9.27 39.40 0.34
CA VAL A 48 -8.92 38.03 0.73
C VAL A 48 -9.90 37.58 1.82
N LEU A 49 -10.57 36.45 1.57
CA LEU A 49 -11.49 35.83 2.51
C LEU A 49 -10.75 35.04 3.58
N MET A 50 -9.71 34.30 3.18
CA MET A 50 -8.87 33.48 4.05
C MET A 50 -7.59 33.07 3.34
N TYR A 51 -6.59 32.65 4.12
CA TYR A 51 -5.41 31.96 3.62
C TYR A 51 -5.55 30.46 3.89
N LEU A 52 -5.36 29.66 2.85
CA LEU A 52 -5.29 28.20 2.92
C LEU A 52 -3.88 27.75 2.48
N PRO A 53 -3.47 26.51 2.78
CA PRO A 53 -2.16 26.00 2.37
C PRO A 53 -1.83 26.12 0.87
N PHE A 54 -2.83 26.26 -0.03
CA PHE A 54 -2.62 26.49 -1.46
C PHE A 54 -2.54 27.98 -1.86
N GLY A 55 -2.90 28.92 -0.98
CA GLY A 55 -2.87 30.35 -1.27
C GLY A 55 -4.04 31.16 -0.68
N ALA A 56 -4.20 32.38 -1.20
CA ALA A 56 -5.15 33.37 -0.72
C ALA A 56 -6.49 33.21 -1.44
N VAL A 57 -7.54 32.85 -0.70
CA VAL A 57 -8.89 32.65 -1.22
C VAL A 57 -9.59 33.99 -1.38
N LEU A 58 -10.12 34.24 -2.58
CA LEU A 58 -10.89 35.44 -2.92
C LEU A 58 -12.39 35.18 -3.03
N ASP A 59 -12.77 33.94 -3.35
CA ASP A 59 -14.17 33.52 -3.45
C ASP A 59 -14.32 32.02 -3.14
N HIS A 60 -15.48 31.65 -2.63
CA HIS A 60 -15.83 30.28 -2.24
C HIS A 60 -17.32 30.02 -2.49
N TRP A 61 -17.63 28.95 -3.22
CA TRP A 61 -19.00 28.50 -3.42
C TRP A 61 -19.09 26.97 -3.52
N LYS A 62 -20.32 26.47 -3.48
CA LYS A 62 -20.62 25.05 -3.71
C LYS A 62 -21.11 24.85 -5.15
N GLN A 63 -20.52 23.90 -5.86
CA GLN A 63 -21.00 23.43 -7.16
C GLN A 63 -21.00 21.90 -7.17
N ASP A 64 -22.11 21.28 -7.58
CA ASP A 64 -22.30 19.82 -7.57
C ASP A 64 -21.96 19.17 -6.21
N LYS A 65 -22.27 19.87 -5.10
CA LYS A 65 -21.94 19.48 -3.71
C LYS A 65 -20.45 19.46 -3.38
N HIS A 66 -19.60 20.09 -4.19
CA HIS A 66 -18.16 20.24 -3.97
C HIS A 66 -17.79 21.70 -3.69
N ASP A 67 -16.72 21.90 -2.94
CA ASP A 67 -16.14 23.23 -2.72
C ASP A 67 -15.38 23.68 -3.96
N VAL A 68 -15.70 24.89 -4.41
CA VAL A 68 -14.96 25.60 -5.44
C VAL A 68 -14.35 26.83 -4.80
N PHE A 69 -13.04 26.98 -4.95
CA PHE A 69 -12.31 28.15 -4.50
C PHE A 69 -11.76 28.89 -5.71
N LYS A 70 -11.88 30.21 -5.67
CA LYS A 70 -11.10 31.12 -6.50
C LYS A 70 -10.01 31.71 -5.63
N PHE A 71 -8.75 31.51 -5.98
CA PHE A 71 -7.62 31.87 -5.13
C PHE A 71 -6.41 32.33 -5.96
N VAL A 72 -5.45 32.97 -5.29
CA VAL A 72 -4.10 33.26 -5.81
C VAL A 72 -3.16 32.25 -5.16
N ASP A 73 -2.40 31.50 -5.96
CA ASP A 73 -1.53 30.44 -5.44
C ASP A 73 -0.29 31.00 -4.70
N ASN A 74 0.33 30.18 -3.86
CA ASN A 74 1.52 30.60 -3.10
C ASN A 74 2.67 31.07 -4.01
N LYS A 75 2.84 30.48 -5.19
CA LYS A 75 3.89 30.89 -6.14
C LYS A 75 3.69 32.32 -6.62
N THR A 76 2.46 32.71 -6.90
CA THR A 76 2.10 34.08 -7.29
C THR A 76 2.17 35.00 -6.08
N LEU A 77 1.68 34.58 -4.90
CA LEU A 77 1.79 35.35 -3.67
C LEU A 77 3.26 35.63 -3.28
N TRP A 78 4.15 34.67 -3.45
CA TRP A 78 5.56 34.88 -3.12
C TRP A 78 6.23 35.88 -4.07
N ARG A 79 5.90 35.83 -5.37
CA ARG A 79 6.44 36.75 -6.39
C ARG A 79 5.99 38.19 -6.22
N HIS A 80 4.77 38.39 -5.74
CA HIS A 80 4.18 39.73 -5.56
C HIS A 80 4.29 40.24 -4.11
N ASN A 81 4.80 39.41 -3.18
CA ASN A 81 4.83 39.65 -1.75
C ASN A 81 3.47 39.95 -1.02
N PRO A 82 2.27 39.48 -1.46
CA PRO A 82 1.03 39.66 -0.72
C PRO A 82 0.71 38.57 0.33
N GLU A 83 1.68 37.80 0.84
CA GLU A 83 1.38 36.83 1.90
C GLU A 83 0.92 37.55 3.18
N GLY A 84 -0.26 37.18 3.70
CA GLY A 84 -0.89 37.83 4.85
C GLY A 84 -1.60 39.18 4.57
N ALA A 85 -1.63 39.64 3.32
CA ALA A 85 -2.37 40.83 2.91
C ALA A 85 -3.91 40.64 2.95
N TYR A 86 -4.64 41.64 3.46
CA TYR A 86 -6.11 41.60 3.48
C TYR A 86 -6.77 41.83 2.11
N TYR A 87 -6.01 42.42 1.18
CA TYR A 87 -6.45 42.76 -0.16
C TYR A 87 -5.35 42.38 -1.16
N ILE A 88 -5.77 42.01 -2.37
CA ILE A 88 -4.89 41.69 -3.49
C ILE A 88 -5.38 42.48 -4.70
N ASP A 89 -4.46 43.00 -5.51
CA ASP A 89 -4.79 43.75 -6.72
C ASP A 89 -5.75 42.96 -7.63
N ALA A 90 -6.70 43.67 -8.23
CA ALA A 90 -7.78 43.06 -9.01
C ALA A 90 -7.28 42.31 -10.26
N ASP A 91 -6.13 42.70 -10.79
CA ASP A 91 -5.45 42.14 -11.95
C ASP A 91 -4.54 40.94 -11.63
N THR A 92 -4.26 40.68 -10.34
CA THR A 92 -3.44 39.52 -9.95
C THR A 92 -4.07 38.22 -10.49
N PRO A 93 -3.31 37.34 -11.16
CA PRO A 93 -3.85 36.09 -11.71
C PRO A 93 -4.50 35.22 -10.65
N THR A 94 -5.67 34.66 -10.94
CA THR A 94 -6.39 33.75 -10.03
C THR A 94 -6.61 32.40 -10.66
N ILE A 95 -6.55 31.37 -9.83
CA ILE A 95 -6.93 29.99 -10.16
C ILE A 95 -8.33 29.73 -9.59
N THR A 96 -9.18 29.10 -10.39
CA THR A 96 -10.45 28.55 -9.92
C THR A 96 -10.37 27.04 -9.94
N ALA A 97 -10.45 26.40 -8.78
CA ALA A 97 -10.39 24.95 -8.66
C ALA A 97 -11.55 24.40 -7.83
N MET A 98 -12.15 23.31 -8.32
CA MET A 98 -13.15 22.53 -7.60
C MET A 98 -12.47 21.36 -6.91
N PHE A 99 -12.46 21.38 -5.59
CA PHE A 99 -11.77 20.40 -4.76
C PHE A 99 -12.58 19.11 -4.60
N ARG A 100 -11.89 18.04 -4.20
CA ARG A 100 -12.49 16.73 -3.90
C ARG A 100 -13.44 16.91 -2.69
N CYS A 101 -14.62 16.28 -2.72
CA CYS A 101 -15.44 16.24 -1.51
C CYS A 101 -15.04 15.05 -0.64
N GLN A 102 -15.28 15.15 0.67
CA GLN A 102 -14.94 14.09 1.62
C GLN A 102 -16.00 12.96 1.68
N ARG A 103 -17.02 13.00 0.81
CA ARG A 103 -18.11 12.02 0.82
C ARG A 103 -17.69 10.72 0.17
N SER A 104 -17.72 9.65 0.95
CA SER A 104 -17.40 8.28 0.50
C SER A 104 -18.30 7.81 -0.65
N SER A 105 -19.54 8.29 -0.77
CA SER A 105 -20.47 7.93 -1.84
C SER A 105 -20.37 8.80 -3.10
N CYS A 106 -19.42 9.73 -3.18
CA CYS A 106 -19.29 10.60 -4.35
C CYS A 106 -18.97 9.80 -5.62
N THR A 107 -19.64 10.13 -6.72
CA THR A 107 -19.47 9.46 -8.02
C THR A 107 -18.58 10.25 -8.99
N ARG A 108 -18.06 11.41 -8.58
CA ARG A 108 -17.13 12.22 -9.38
C ARG A 108 -15.79 11.49 -9.47
N LEU A 109 -15.29 11.30 -10.70
CA LEU A 109 -14.07 10.51 -10.96
C LEU A 109 -12.84 10.97 -10.18
N LYS A 110 -12.63 12.28 -10.01
CA LYS A 110 -11.52 12.82 -9.18
C LYS A 110 -11.62 12.35 -7.72
N CYS A 111 -12.82 12.25 -7.17
CA CYS A 111 -13.04 11.77 -5.81
C CYS A 111 -12.87 10.25 -5.73
N THR A 112 -13.40 9.51 -6.70
CA THR A 112 -13.32 8.03 -6.69
C THR A 112 -11.93 7.50 -6.98
N ALA A 113 -11.14 8.18 -7.81
CA ALA A 113 -9.74 7.84 -8.06
C ALA A 113 -8.92 7.91 -6.77
N HIS A 114 -9.15 8.94 -5.96
CA HIS A 114 -8.50 9.04 -4.65
C HIS A 114 -8.90 7.92 -3.71
N ILE A 115 -10.21 7.67 -3.60
CA ILE A 115 -10.78 6.59 -2.78
C ILE A 115 -10.20 5.23 -3.21
N ARG A 116 -10.05 4.98 -4.52
CA ARG A 116 -9.45 3.77 -5.08
C ARG A 116 -8.03 3.55 -4.57
N SER A 117 -7.15 4.54 -4.73
CA SER A 117 -5.76 4.45 -4.30
C SER A 117 -5.66 4.19 -2.80
N LYS A 118 -6.42 4.95 -1.98
CA LYS A 118 -6.42 4.76 -0.52
C LYS A 118 -6.91 3.37 -0.11
N LEU A 119 -7.95 2.85 -0.77
CA LEU A 119 -8.44 1.50 -0.53
C LEU A 119 -7.39 0.45 -0.88
N SER A 120 -6.76 0.55 -2.05
CA SER A 120 -5.73 -0.38 -2.50
C SER A 120 -4.50 -0.39 -1.56
N ALA A 121 -4.08 0.79 -1.09
CA ALA A 121 -3.03 0.90 -0.07
C ALA A 121 -3.44 0.24 1.27
N ALA A 122 -4.68 0.44 1.71
CA ALA A 122 -5.19 -0.18 2.92
C ALA A 122 -5.26 -1.72 2.79
N ILE A 123 -5.76 -2.24 1.67
CA ILE A 123 -5.82 -3.70 1.43
C ILE A 123 -4.41 -4.30 1.42
N THR A 124 -3.47 -3.64 0.73
CA THR A 124 -2.05 -4.04 0.73
C THR A 124 -1.53 -4.18 2.15
N ARG A 125 -1.80 -3.18 3.00
CA ARG A 125 -1.39 -3.19 4.40
C ARG A 125 -2.03 -4.32 5.20
N VAL A 126 -3.31 -4.58 5.02
CA VAL A 126 -4.01 -5.66 5.73
C VAL A 126 -3.38 -7.02 5.38
N VAL A 127 -3.10 -7.26 4.10
CA VAL A 127 -2.44 -8.49 3.65
C VAL A 127 -1.05 -8.63 4.29
N GLU A 128 -0.22 -7.59 4.24
CA GLU A 128 1.12 -7.63 4.87
C GLU A 128 1.07 -8.05 6.34
N VAL A 129 0.12 -7.52 7.10
CA VAL A 129 0.08 -7.66 8.56
C VAL A 129 -0.57 -8.97 8.98
N LYS A 130 -1.67 -9.35 8.33
CA LYS A 130 -2.49 -10.48 8.79
C LYS A 130 -2.06 -11.79 8.13
N GLY A 131 -1.81 -11.78 6.83
CA GLY A 131 -1.54 -13.00 6.10
C GLY A 131 -0.85 -12.64 4.79
N PRO A 132 0.49 -12.73 4.73
CA PRO A 132 1.25 -12.18 3.61
C PRO A 132 1.05 -12.97 2.31
N TYR A 133 0.24 -14.03 2.33
CA TYR A 133 -0.31 -14.64 1.14
C TYR A 133 -1.71 -14.13 0.87
N SER A 134 -1.97 -13.77 -0.38
CA SER A 134 -3.31 -13.44 -0.86
C SER A 134 -3.87 -14.61 -1.64
N LEU A 135 -4.96 -15.18 -1.13
CA LEU A 135 -5.84 -16.03 -1.91
C LEU A 135 -6.82 -15.11 -2.66
N MET A 136 -6.62 -15.03 -3.96
CA MET A 136 -7.34 -14.20 -4.91
C MET A 136 -8.40 -15.07 -5.61
N ILE A 137 -9.67 -14.84 -5.28
CA ILE A 137 -10.80 -15.60 -5.82
C ILE A 137 -11.53 -14.74 -6.85
N THR A 138 -11.94 -15.35 -7.96
CA THR A 138 -12.83 -14.77 -8.96
C THR A 138 -14.00 -15.71 -9.22
N ILE A 139 -15.22 -15.20 -9.08
CA ILE A 139 -16.47 -15.91 -9.40
C ILE A 139 -17.17 -15.13 -10.52
N PRO A 140 -17.13 -15.60 -11.78
CA PRO A 140 -17.61 -14.83 -12.92
C PRO A 140 -19.09 -15.10 -13.25
N ARG A 141 -19.63 -14.35 -14.21
CA ARG A 141 -20.95 -14.59 -14.83
C ARG A 141 -22.11 -14.64 -13.83
N LEU A 142 -22.14 -13.64 -12.95
CA LEU A 142 -23.16 -13.48 -11.92
C LEU A 142 -24.23 -12.46 -12.34
N THR A 143 -25.43 -12.63 -11.78
CA THR A 143 -26.55 -11.69 -11.75
C THR A 143 -26.63 -10.95 -10.41
N ASP A 144 -27.46 -9.91 -10.31
CA ASP A 144 -27.71 -9.17 -9.07
C ASP A 144 -28.10 -10.08 -7.90
N THR A 145 -28.93 -11.10 -8.16
CA THR A 145 -29.44 -12.01 -7.12
C THR A 145 -28.43 -13.05 -6.67
N GLU A 146 -27.41 -13.34 -7.48
CA GLU A 146 -26.39 -14.35 -7.18
C GLU A 146 -25.20 -13.78 -6.41
N LEU A 147 -25.04 -12.45 -6.36
CA LEU A 147 -23.88 -11.78 -5.74
C LEU A 147 -23.72 -12.15 -4.26
N LYS A 148 -24.82 -12.20 -3.50
CA LYS A 148 -24.78 -12.55 -2.08
C LYS A 148 -24.37 -14.01 -1.88
N THR A 149 -24.95 -14.93 -2.66
CA THR A 149 -24.61 -16.36 -2.63
C THR A 149 -23.15 -16.59 -3.01
N ALA A 150 -22.66 -15.91 -4.06
CA ALA A 150 -21.26 -15.98 -4.47
C ALA A 150 -20.29 -15.53 -3.36
N TYR A 151 -20.65 -14.47 -2.65
CA TYR A 151 -19.88 -14.05 -1.47
C TYR A 151 -19.87 -15.11 -0.38
N ASP A 152 -21.04 -15.70 -0.08
CA ASP A 152 -21.17 -16.68 0.99
C ASP A 152 -20.37 -17.96 0.68
N VAL A 153 -20.38 -18.40 -0.57
CA VAL A 153 -19.51 -19.50 -1.05
C VAL A 153 -18.02 -19.15 -0.88
N ALA A 154 -17.60 -17.92 -1.18
CA ALA A 154 -16.22 -17.51 -0.94
C ALA A 154 -15.86 -17.50 0.56
N GLU A 155 -16.82 -17.15 1.42
CA GLU A 155 -16.66 -17.18 2.87
C GLU A 155 -16.53 -18.62 3.39
N GLU A 156 -17.29 -19.55 2.81
CA GLU A 156 -17.19 -20.98 3.06
C GLU A 156 -15.86 -21.58 2.60
N VAL A 157 -15.35 -21.19 1.41
CA VAL A 157 -14.00 -21.58 0.96
C VAL A 157 -12.96 -21.20 2.01
N ALA A 158 -12.99 -19.95 2.49
CA ALA A 158 -12.01 -19.49 3.48
C ALA A 158 -12.14 -20.23 4.83
N ARG A 159 -13.38 -20.54 5.28
CA ARG A 159 -13.61 -21.37 6.46
C ARG A 159 -13.13 -22.81 6.27
N HIS A 160 -13.41 -23.40 5.11
CA HIS A 160 -13.00 -24.76 4.76
C HIS A 160 -11.49 -24.92 4.83
N LEU A 161 -10.74 -24.00 4.21
CA LEU A 161 -9.28 -24.03 4.24
C LEU A 161 -8.71 -23.98 5.66
N GLN A 162 -9.22 -23.08 6.50
CA GLN A 162 -8.78 -22.95 7.89
C GLN A 162 -9.15 -24.17 8.74
N ASN A 163 -10.27 -24.84 8.45
CA ASN A 163 -10.70 -26.03 9.19
C ASN A 163 -10.03 -27.32 8.70
N THR A 164 -9.55 -27.34 7.45
CA THR A 164 -8.99 -28.54 6.79
C THR A 164 -7.49 -28.64 6.98
N PHE A 165 -6.77 -27.52 7.00
CA PHE A 165 -5.31 -27.51 7.08
C PHE A 165 -4.82 -26.91 8.39
N ASP A 166 -4.08 -27.72 9.15
CA ASP A 166 -3.30 -27.23 10.28
C ASP A 166 -2.29 -26.15 9.81
N GLY A 167 -2.13 -25.11 10.62
CA GLY A 167 -1.22 -24.00 10.32
C GLY A 167 -1.70 -23.06 9.20
N VAL A 168 -2.95 -23.17 8.74
CA VAL A 168 -3.58 -22.20 7.84
C VAL A 168 -4.53 -21.31 8.61
N LYS A 169 -4.34 -19.99 8.51
CA LYS A 169 -5.25 -19.01 9.09
C LYS A 169 -5.77 -18.06 8.01
N CYS A 170 -7.07 -18.13 7.74
CA CYS A 170 -7.78 -17.20 6.87
C CYS A 170 -8.41 -16.12 7.75
N TRP A 171 -7.96 -14.89 7.61
CA TRP A 171 -8.41 -13.86 8.54
C TRP A 171 -9.81 -13.33 8.23
N GLY A 172 -10.23 -13.36 6.97
CA GLY A 172 -11.41 -12.64 6.50
C GLY A 172 -11.39 -12.41 5.00
N LEU A 173 -12.38 -11.64 4.52
CA LEU A 173 -12.64 -11.44 3.10
C LEU A 173 -12.71 -9.96 2.79
N ILE A 174 -12.16 -9.56 1.64
CA ILE A 174 -12.39 -8.26 0.99
C ILE A 174 -12.91 -8.55 -0.41
N ALA A 175 -14.18 -8.26 -0.65
CA ALA A 175 -14.87 -8.59 -1.88
C ALA A 175 -15.32 -7.33 -2.63
N VAL A 176 -15.12 -7.33 -3.94
CA VAL A 176 -15.55 -6.26 -4.85
C VAL A 176 -16.22 -6.88 -6.05
N VAL A 177 -17.42 -6.40 -6.37
CA VAL A 177 -18.09 -6.73 -7.61
C VAL A 177 -17.54 -5.84 -8.72
N GLU A 178 -17.10 -6.46 -9.82
CA GLU A 178 -16.84 -5.82 -11.10
C GLU A 178 -18.03 -6.06 -12.04
N HIS A 179 -18.33 -5.06 -12.87
CA HIS A 179 -19.29 -5.21 -13.96
C HIS A 179 -18.63 -5.14 -15.34
N HIS A 180 -19.11 -5.98 -16.26
CA HIS A 180 -18.89 -5.84 -17.70
C HIS A 180 -19.62 -4.60 -18.24
N LYS A 181 -19.41 -4.29 -19.53
CA LYS A 181 -20.20 -3.25 -20.22
C LYS A 181 -21.71 -3.51 -20.12
N SER A 182 -22.14 -4.77 -20.21
CA SER A 182 -23.54 -5.18 -20.04
C SER A 182 -24.08 -4.91 -18.63
N GLY A 183 -23.23 -4.74 -17.63
CA GLY A 183 -23.61 -4.45 -16.25
C GLY A 183 -23.56 -2.99 -15.85
N THR A 184 -23.31 -2.04 -16.78
CA THR A 184 -23.12 -0.61 -16.48
C THR A 184 -24.38 0.07 -15.92
N THR A 185 -25.57 -0.44 -16.24
CA THR A 185 -26.83 -0.01 -15.65
C THR A 185 -27.66 -1.23 -15.25
N GLU A 186 -28.58 -1.05 -14.30
CA GLU A 186 -29.53 -2.10 -13.90
C GLU A 186 -30.33 -2.64 -15.10
N ALA A 187 -30.84 -1.75 -15.96
CA ALA A 187 -31.61 -2.15 -17.14
C ALA A 187 -30.79 -2.99 -18.14
N SER A 188 -29.51 -2.67 -18.34
CA SER A 188 -28.65 -3.48 -19.23
C SER A 188 -28.29 -4.82 -18.59
N ALA A 189 -28.08 -4.84 -17.28
CA ALA A 189 -27.79 -6.05 -16.52
C ALA A 189 -28.97 -7.03 -16.55
N ASN A 190 -30.19 -6.52 -16.37
CA ASN A 190 -31.41 -7.30 -16.46
C ASN A 190 -31.58 -7.89 -17.86
N ARG A 191 -31.38 -7.11 -18.93
CA ARG A 191 -31.42 -7.64 -20.31
C ARG A 191 -30.39 -8.75 -20.54
N ALA A 192 -29.17 -8.58 -20.05
CA ALA A 192 -28.12 -9.60 -20.19
C ALA A 192 -28.48 -10.89 -19.43
N SER A 193 -29.05 -10.75 -18.23
CA SER A 193 -29.47 -11.88 -17.39
C SER A 193 -30.67 -12.62 -17.98
N SER A 194 -31.66 -11.89 -18.50
CA SER A 194 -32.87 -12.45 -19.13
C SER A 194 -32.59 -13.19 -20.44
N SER A 195 -31.39 -13.05 -21.03
CA SER A 195 -31.01 -13.84 -22.22
C SER A 195 -30.90 -15.34 -21.93
N GLY A 196 -30.75 -15.73 -20.66
CA GLY A 196 -30.46 -17.11 -20.25
C GLY A 196 -29.06 -17.60 -20.62
N GLN A 197 -28.28 -16.81 -21.36
CA GLN A 197 -26.93 -17.16 -21.77
C GLN A 197 -25.94 -16.72 -20.70
N ARG A 198 -25.47 -17.68 -19.87
CA ARG A 198 -24.53 -17.43 -18.77
C ARG A 198 -23.29 -16.62 -19.19
N THR A 199 -22.79 -16.83 -20.40
CA THR A 199 -21.65 -16.07 -20.95
C THR A 199 -21.90 -14.57 -21.10
N GLN A 200 -23.17 -14.12 -21.12
CA GLN A 200 -23.53 -12.71 -21.19
C GLN A 200 -23.68 -12.05 -19.81
N TYR A 201 -23.67 -12.86 -18.73
CA TYR A 201 -24.01 -12.35 -17.40
C TYR A 201 -23.02 -11.29 -16.94
N PRO A 202 -23.54 -10.20 -16.32
CA PRO A 202 -22.84 -8.93 -16.27
C PRO A 202 -21.74 -8.81 -15.22
N TYR A 203 -21.68 -9.67 -14.20
CA TYR A 203 -20.81 -9.43 -13.04
C TYR A 203 -19.76 -10.50 -12.80
N HIS A 204 -18.62 -10.05 -12.27
CA HIS A 204 -17.61 -10.87 -11.62
C HIS A 204 -17.50 -10.44 -10.15
N LEU A 205 -17.45 -11.40 -9.23
CA LEU A 205 -17.05 -11.15 -7.85
C LEU A 205 -15.57 -11.45 -7.71
N HIS A 206 -14.78 -10.46 -7.31
CA HIS A 206 -13.38 -10.63 -6.95
C HIS A 206 -13.23 -10.56 -5.44
N ILE A 207 -12.51 -11.51 -4.84
CA ILE A 207 -12.29 -11.57 -3.39
C ILE A 207 -10.79 -11.71 -3.12
N ILE A 208 -10.32 -11.00 -2.09
CA ILE A 208 -9.04 -11.22 -1.44
C ILE A 208 -9.27 -11.81 -0.06
N VAL A 209 -8.61 -12.93 0.19
CA VAL A 209 -8.50 -13.55 1.51
C VAL A 209 -7.03 -13.49 1.92
N PRO A 210 -6.66 -12.67 2.91
CA PRO A 210 -5.36 -12.70 3.58
C PRO A 210 -5.19 -14.01 4.35
N VAL A 211 -4.15 -14.76 4.00
CA VAL A 211 -3.85 -16.07 4.55
C VAL A 211 -2.47 -16.06 5.19
N ALA A 212 -2.40 -16.45 6.47
CA ALA A 212 -1.14 -16.79 7.12
C ALA A 212 -0.92 -18.31 7.00
N LEU A 213 0.30 -18.70 6.64
CA LEU A 213 0.74 -20.08 6.54
C LEU A 213 1.88 -20.31 7.52
N GLU A 214 1.80 -21.39 8.29
CA GLU A 214 2.93 -21.88 9.08
C GLU A 214 4.05 -22.45 8.20
N SER A 215 5.24 -22.59 8.79
CA SER A 215 6.41 -23.11 8.09
C SER A 215 6.17 -24.56 7.64
N GLY A 216 6.33 -24.82 6.35
CA GLY A 216 6.15 -26.14 5.75
C GLY A 216 4.83 -26.31 4.98
N THR A 217 3.85 -25.43 5.20
CA THR A 217 2.59 -25.46 4.44
C THR A 217 2.80 -24.88 3.04
N GLN A 218 2.45 -25.65 2.00
CA GLN A 218 2.63 -25.23 0.61
C GLN A 218 1.41 -24.47 0.08
N ALA A 219 1.62 -23.22 -0.34
CA ALA A 219 0.57 -22.38 -0.92
C ALA A 219 -0.10 -23.01 -2.15
N SER A 220 0.63 -23.82 -2.91
CA SER A 220 0.09 -24.57 -4.07
C SER A 220 -0.99 -25.59 -3.67
N HIS A 221 -0.82 -26.29 -2.54
CA HIS A 221 -1.82 -27.24 -2.04
C HIS A 221 -3.09 -26.51 -1.59
N ILE A 222 -2.93 -25.38 -0.89
CA ILE A 222 -4.04 -24.54 -0.45
C ILE A 222 -4.81 -23.98 -1.65
N ALA A 223 -4.10 -23.50 -2.68
CA ALA A 223 -4.73 -23.02 -3.91
C ALA A 223 -5.48 -24.13 -4.66
N ALA A 224 -4.94 -25.35 -4.71
CA ALA A 224 -5.60 -26.49 -5.36
C ALA A 224 -6.89 -26.87 -4.62
N GLU A 225 -6.86 -26.96 -3.29
CA GLU A 225 -8.04 -27.25 -2.47
C GLU A 225 -9.10 -26.13 -2.61
N ALA A 226 -8.66 -24.87 -2.57
CA ALA A 226 -9.55 -23.73 -2.77
C ALA A 226 -10.29 -23.81 -4.11
N ASN A 227 -9.60 -24.18 -5.20
CA ASN A 227 -10.26 -24.34 -6.50
C ASN A 227 -11.25 -25.51 -6.53
N CYS A 228 -10.90 -26.64 -5.91
CA CYS A 228 -11.78 -27.81 -5.84
C CYS A 228 -13.08 -27.46 -5.12
N PHE A 229 -12.96 -26.94 -3.89
CA PHE A 229 -14.10 -26.56 -3.06
C PHE A 229 -14.94 -25.45 -3.71
N LEU A 230 -14.29 -24.39 -4.22
CA LEU A 230 -14.96 -23.26 -4.87
C LEU A 230 -15.80 -23.71 -6.07
N ARG A 231 -15.22 -24.53 -6.96
CA ARG A 231 -15.92 -24.98 -8.17
C ARG A 231 -17.11 -25.87 -7.82
N GLN A 232 -16.95 -26.79 -6.88
CA GLN A 232 -18.04 -27.63 -6.42
C GLN A 232 -19.21 -26.79 -5.85
N HIS A 233 -18.93 -25.89 -4.91
CA HIS A 233 -19.99 -25.12 -4.22
C HIS A 233 -20.63 -24.07 -5.13
N THR A 234 -19.84 -23.43 -6.01
CA THR A 234 -20.43 -22.52 -7.00
C THR A 234 -21.26 -23.24 -8.05
N ASP A 235 -20.92 -24.48 -8.44
CA ASP A 235 -21.81 -25.28 -9.28
C ASP A 235 -23.09 -25.63 -8.55
N GLU A 236 -23.00 -26.12 -7.32
CA GLU A 236 -24.17 -26.53 -6.55
C GLU A 236 -25.15 -25.38 -6.30
N HIS A 237 -24.64 -24.20 -5.93
CA HIS A 237 -25.47 -23.09 -5.46
C HIS A 237 -25.74 -21.99 -6.48
N ILE A 238 -25.00 -21.94 -7.60
CA ILE A 238 -25.10 -20.84 -8.58
C ILE A 238 -25.25 -21.37 -10.01
N TYR A 239 -24.30 -22.18 -10.48
CA TYR A 239 -24.25 -22.50 -11.90
C TYR A 239 -25.11 -23.70 -12.27
N GLN A 240 -25.18 -24.74 -11.46
CA GLN A 240 -25.97 -25.96 -11.68
C GLN A 240 -25.77 -26.53 -13.09
N GLY A 241 -24.51 -26.59 -13.53
CA GLY A 241 -24.13 -27.03 -14.88
C GLY A 241 -24.31 -25.99 -16.00
N THR A 242 -24.88 -24.81 -15.73
CA THR A 242 -25.07 -23.75 -16.75
C THR A 242 -23.78 -23.04 -17.14
N LEU A 243 -22.70 -23.21 -16.38
CA LEU A 243 -21.37 -22.74 -16.72
C LEU A 243 -20.46 -23.94 -17.01
N PRO A 244 -20.00 -24.13 -18.26
CA PRO A 244 -19.17 -25.28 -18.60
C PRO A 244 -17.79 -25.13 -17.95
N MET A 245 -17.52 -26.00 -16.97
CA MET A 245 -16.23 -26.11 -16.31
C MET A 245 -15.52 -27.38 -16.78
N GLY A 246 -14.34 -27.21 -17.38
CA GLY A 246 -13.49 -28.33 -17.78
C GLY A 246 -12.65 -28.87 -16.64
N ASP A 247 -11.62 -29.66 -16.99
CA ASP A 247 -10.64 -30.15 -16.02
C ASP A 247 -10.00 -28.98 -15.24
N MET A 248 -10.10 -29.04 -13.92
CA MET A 248 -9.67 -27.96 -13.04
C MET A 248 -8.19 -27.63 -13.22
N ARG A 249 -7.32 -28.64 -13.31
CA ARG A 249 -5.87 -28.42 -13.37
C ARG A 249 -5.48 -27.76 -14.69
N GLN A 250 -6.01 -28.25 -15.80
CA GLN A 250 -5.78 -27.68 -17.13
C GLN A 250 -6.30 -26.24 -17.22
N GLU A 251 -7.50 -25.97 -16.70
CA GLU A 251 -8.06 -24.62 -16.72
C GLU A 251 -7.29 -23.66 -15.81
N CYS A 252 -6.90 -24.09 -14.61
CA CYS A 252 -6.08 -23.27 -13.73
C CYS A 252 -4.74 -22.90 -14.37
N ALA A 253 -4.08 -23.87 -15.03
CA ALA A 253 -2.86 -23.61 -15.79
C ALA A 253 -3.11 -22.63 -16.95
N ALA A 254 -4.15 -22.84 -17.75
CA ALA A 254 -4.48 -21.96 -18.87
C ALA A 254 -4.80 -20.52 -18.41
N ILE A 255 -5.48 -20.35 -17.27
CA ILE A 255 -5.75 -19.04 -16.68
C ILE A 255 -4.45 -18.38 -16.18
N ALA A 256 -3.59 -19.13 -15.48
CA ALA A 256 -2.31 -18.62 -15.00
C ALA A 256 -1.40 -18.14 -16.14
N PHE A 257 -1.43 -18.82 -17.30
CA PHE A 257 -0.69 -18.43 -18.52
C PHE A 257 -1.44 -17.42 -19.41
N LYS A 258 -2.57 -16.85 -18.96
CA LYS A 258 -3.40 -15.91 -19.73
C LYS A 258 -3.91 -16.46 -21.08
N GLN A 259 -3.92 -17.78 -21.24
CA GLN A 259 -4.45 -18.48 -22.43
C GLN A 259 -5.97 -18.63 -22.37
N LYS A 260 -6.56 -18.51 -21.17
CA LYS A 260 -8.00 -18.48 -20.94
C LYS A 260 -8.33 -17.28 -20.07
N THR A 261 -9.16 -16.36 -20.56
CA THR A 261 -9.67 -15.24 -19.76
C THR A 261 -10.81 -15.74 -18.88
N SER A 262 -10.70 -15.50 -17.58
CA SER A 262 -11.48 -16.10 -16.48
C SER A 262 -12.99 -16.17 -16.77
N SER A 263 -13.42 -17.29 -17.32
CA SER A 263 -14.81 -17.60 -17.65
C SER A 263 -15.42 -18.61 -16.69
N VAL A 264 -14.64 -19.05 -15.70
CA VAL A 264 -14.98 -20.05 -14.69
C VAL A 264 -14.48 -19.58 -13.31
N PRO A 265 -15.06 -20.08 -12.21
CA PRO A 265 -14.54 -19.86 -10.87
C PRO A 265 -13.08 -20.26 -10.75
N TYR A 266 -12.30 -19.40 -10.12
CA TYR A 266 -10.86 -19.58 -10.02
C TYR A 266 -10.32 -18.95 -8.74
N ALA A 267 -9.40 -19.66 -8.09
CA ALA A 267 -8.62 -19.15 -6.98
C ALA A 267 -7.13 -19.25 -7.29
N SER A 268 -6.36 -18.22 -6.96
CA SER A 268 -4.89 -18.28 -6.98
C SER A 268 -4.34 -17.77 -5.68
N MET A 269 -3.20 -18.31 -5.26
CA MET A 269 -2.53 -17.91 -4.03
C MET A 269 -1.15 -17.38 -4.36
N MET A 270 -0.83 -16.18 -3.89
CA MET A 270 0.45 -15.54 -4.16
C MET A 270 0.95 -14.82 -2.92
N HIS A 271 2.25 -14.91 -2.65
CA HIS A 271 2.87 -14.12 -1.60
C HIS A 271 2.93 -12.64 -2.02
N ILE A 272 2.71 -11.71 -1.09
CA ILE A 272 2.65 -10.28 -1.39
C ILE A 272 3.93 -9.74 -2.03
N ASN A 273 5.10 -10.22 -1.59
CA ASN A 273 6.39 -9.89 -2.21
C ASN A 273 6.51 -10.41 -3.66
N GLU A 274 5.91 -11.57 -3.98
CA GLU A 274 5.89 -12.10 -5.34
C GLU A 274 4.98 -11.26 -6.23
N LEU A 275 3.81 -10.87 -5.70
CA LEU A 275 2.88 -9.97 -6.37
C LEU A 275 3.54 -8.60 -6.65
N ALA A 276 4.24 -8.04 -5.67
CA ALA A 276 4.99 -6.80 -5.80
C ALA A 276 6.05 -6.88 -6.92
N LYS A 277 6.83 -7.97 -6.94
CA LYS A 277 7.81 -8.23 -8.01
C LYS A 277 7.14 -8.35 -9.38
N HIS A 278 6.00 -9.03 -9.47
CA HIS A 278 5.27 -9.19 -10.73
C HIS A 278 4.74 -7.87 -11.28
N LEU A 279 4.27 -6.98 -10.40
CA LEU A 279 3.73 -5.68 -10.78
C LEU A 279 4.80 -4.59 -10.93
N GLY A 280 6.05 -4.86 -10.52
CA GLY A 280 7.13 -3.86 -10.54
C GLY A 280 6.91 -2.69 -9.55
N GLN A 281 6.01 -2.86 -8.58
CA GLN A 281 5.67 -1.87 -7.56
C GLN A 281 5.36 -2.60 -6.26
N ASP A 282 5.77 -2.05 -5.13
CA ASP A 282 5.47 -2.61 -3.81
C ASP A 282 4.15 -2.09 -3.22
N ASP A 283 3.55 -1.12 -3.92
CA ASP A 283 2.43 -0.32 -3.46
C ASP A 283 1.21 -0.52 -4.35
N TYR A 284 0.02 -0.43 -3.75
CA TYR A 284 -1.26 -0.52 -4.45
C TYR A 284 -1.45 -1.85 -5.21
N LEU A 285 -1.00 -2.94 -4.61
CA LEU A 285 -0.95 -4.27 -5.24
C LEU A 285 -2.34 -4.81 -5.65
N TYR A 286 -3.40 -4.24 -5.08
CA TYR A 286 -4.79 -4.66 -5.28
C TYR A 286 -5.62 -3.64 -6.07
N ASP A 287 -4.98 -2.77 -6.86
CA ASP A 287 -5.69 -1.85 -7.75
C ASP A 287 -6.65 -2.59 -8.69
N TYR A 288 -6.27 -3.78 -9.15
CA TYR A 288 -7.11 -4.62 -9.99
C TYR A 288 -8.44 -5.01 -9.32
N LEU A 289 -8.48 -5.10 -7.98
CA LEU A 289 -9.70 -5.40 -7.22
C LEU A 289 -10.68 -4.21 -7.27
N THR A 290 -10.14 -3.01 -7.44
CA THR A 290 -10.87 -1.75 -7.38
C THR A 290 -11.09 -1.09 -8.75
N LYS A 291 -10.83 -1.83 -9.83
CA LYS A 291 -10.91 -1.34 -11.21
C LYS A 291 -12.29 -0.81 -11.62
N GLY A 292 -13.37 -1.27 -11.00
CA GLY A 292 -14.73 -0.75 -11.26
C GLY A 292 -15.02 0.63 -10.67
N MET A 293 -14.15 1.15 -9.79
CA MET A 293 -14.34 2.44 -9.11
C MET A 293 -13.96 3.65 -9.99
N VAL A 294 -13.18 3.43 -11.06
CA VAL A 294 -12.71 4.47 -11.97
C VAL A 294 -12.51 3.87 -13.36
N ALA A 295 -12.77 4.62 -14.43
CA ALA A 295 -12.51 4.15 -15.78
C ALA A 295 -11.03 3.74 -15.96
N GLU A 296 -10.78 2.67 -16.71
CA GLU A 296 -9.46 2.05 -16.95
C GLU A 296 -8.41 3.02 -17.51
N ASN A 297 -8.84 4.10 -18.18
CA ASN A 297 -8.00 5.17 -18.72
C ASN A 297 -8.20 6.51 -18.01
N TYR A 298 -8.60 6.50 -16.74
CA TYR A 298 -8.52 7.71 -15.93
C TYR A 298 -7.05 7.90 -15.53
N PRO A 299 -6.41 9.03 -15.89
CA PRO A 299 -5.00 9.26 -15.59
C PRO A 299 -4.72 8.99 -14.11
N ARG A 300 -3.69 8.18 -13.84
CA ARG A 300 -3.15 7.97 -12.48
C ARG A 300 -2.47 9.25 -12.00
N ASP A 301 -1.91 9.99 -12.95
CA ASP A 301 -1.13 11.21 -12.76
C ASP A 301 -1.81 12.39 -13.47
N GLU A 302 -1.54 13.57 -12.94
CA GLU A 302 -2.33 14.79 -13.07
C GLU A 302 -2.24 15.52 -14.41
N GLU A 303 -2.21 14.80 -15.54
CA GLU A 303 -2.36 15.50 -16.80
C GLU A 303 -3.73 16.21 -16.83
N PRO A 304 -3.76 17.52 -17.15
CA PRO A 304 -4.98 18.30 -17.10
C PRO A 304 -6.05 17.66 -17.97
N THR A 305 -7.07 17.12 -17.29
CA THR A 305 -8.36 16.67 -17.85
C THR A 305 -8.98 17.60 -18.91
N LYS A 306 -8.48 18.83 -19.10
CA LYS A 306 -8.80 19.73 -20.22
C LYS A 306 -8.53 19.12 -21.61
N GLY A 307 -7.55 18.23 -21.76
CA GLY A 307 -7.24 17.58 -23.05
C GLY A 307 -8.11 16.36 -23.42
N LEU A 308 -8.68 15.67 -22.42
CA LEU A 308 -9.43 14.42 -22.62
C LEU A 308 -10.94 14.63 -22.75
N VAL A 309 -11.47 15.71 -22.16
CA VAL A 309 -12.90 16.06 -22.21
C VAL A 309 -13.24 16.84 -23.50
N SER A 310 -12.28 17.57 -24.07
CA SER A 310 -12.46 18.39 -25.29
C SER A 310 -12.46 17.60 -26.60
N LYS A 311 -11.93 16.37 -26.61
CA LYS A 311 -11.89 15.50 -27.80
C LYS A 311 -13.02 14.47 -27.83
N GLY A 312 -14.26 14.84 -27.50
CA GLY A 312 -15.47 14.06 -27.83
C GLY A 312 -15.40 12.53 -27.61
N ASN A 313 -14.56 12.06 -26.68
CA ASN A 313 -14.17 10.66 -26.63
C ASN A 313 -15.30 9.92 -25.92
N SER A 314 -16.07 9.15 -26.69
CA SER A 314 -17.25 8.39 -26.25
C SER A 314 -16.99 7.43 -25.07
N ARG A 315 -15.73 7.22 -24.68
CA ARG A 315 -15.28 6.33 -23.60
C ARG A 315 -15.66 6.79 -22.19
N TYR A 316 -15.95 8.07 -21.98
CA TYR A 316 -16.35 8.59 -20.66
C TYR A 316 -17.86 8.85 -20.51
N LYS A 317 -18.64 8.69 -21.59
CA LYS A 317 -20.08 9.04 -21.63
C LYS A 317 -20.92 8.35 -20.55
N ASN A 318 -20.48 7.22 -20.00
CA ASN A 318 -21.17 6.48 -18.94
C ASN A 318 -20.35 6.27 -17.67
N SER A 319 -19.25 7.01 -17.48
CA SER A 319 -18.33 6.80 -16.35
C SER A 319 -18.97 7.02 -14.99
N VAL A 320 -19.78 8.08 -14.83
CA VAL A 320 -20.55 8.33 -13.60
C VAL A 320 -21.61 7.24 -13.37
N ALA A 321 -22.27 6.77 -14.43
CA ALA A 321 -23.24 5.69 -14.34
C ALA A 321 -22.58 4.36 -13.92
N ALA A 322 -21.42 4.05 -14.48
CA ALA A 322 -20.61 2.89 -14.09
C ALA A 322 -20.22 2.96 -12.60
N VAL A 323 -19.71 4.10 -12.15
CA VAL A 323 -19.37 4.32 -10.74
C VAL A 323 -20.59 4.17 -9.84
N LYS A 324 -21.73 4.77 -10.21
CA LYS A 324 -22.98 4.61 -9.46
C LYS A 324 -23.40 3.14 -9.40
N ARG A 325 -23.31 2.43 -10.52
CA ARG A 325 -23.67 1.02 -10.60
C ARG A 325 -22.74 0.15 -9.77
N HIS A 326 -21.44 0.42 -9.77
CA HIS A 326 -20.47 -0.21 -8.87
C HIS A 326 -20.91 -0.08 -7.42
N GLN A 327 -21.36 1.11 -6.99
CA GLN A 327 -21.85 1.32 -5.63
C GLN A 327 -23.14 0.54 -5.34
N GLU A 328 -24.06 0.47 -6.30
CA GLU A 328 -25.33 -0.26 -6.17
C GLU A 328 -25.09 -1.78 -6.02
N ILE A 329 -24.29 -2.38 -6.90
CA ILE A 329 -24.04 -3.84 -6.88
C ILE A 329 -23.19 -4.27 -5.68
N ASN A 330 -22.25 -3.45 -5.23
CA ASN A 330 -21.46 -3.78 -4.04
C ASN A 330 -22.30 -3.73 -2.76
N LYS A 331 -23.39 -2.93 -2.72
CA LYS A 331 -24.38 -3.00 -1.62
C LYS A 331 -25.15 -4.32 -1.62
N LEU A 332 -25.33 -4.97 -2.77
CA LEU A 332 -26.01 -6.28 -2.86
C LEU A 332 -25.21 -7.41 -2.21
N LEU A 333 -23.89 -7.24 -2.05
CA LEU A 333 -23.10 -8.14 -1.23
C LEU A 333 -23.53 -8.09 0.25
N GLY A 334 -24.21 -7.03 0.71
CA GLY A 334 -24.56 -6.83 2.11
C GLY A 334 -23.45 -6.13 2.92
N GLY A 335 -23.76 -5.74 4.16
CA GLY A 335 -22.87 -4.95 5.01
C GLY A 335 -23.17 -3.44 4.95
N ARG A 336 -22.21 -2.61 5.38
CA ARG A 336 -22.38 -1.14 5.50
C ARG A 336 -21.58 -0.32 4.50
N SER A 337 -20.67 -0.95 3.74
CA SER A 337 -19.76 -0.29 2.82
C SER A 337 -20.32 -0.22 1.39
N THR A 338 -20.12 0.93 0.76
CA THR A 338 -20.60 1.35 -0.56
C THR A 338 -19.72 0.86 -1.71
N TRP A 339 -18.42 0.62 -1.49
CA TRP A 339 -17.47 0.32 -2.59
C TRP A 339 -17.06 -1.15 -2.70
N TYR A 340 -17.21 -1.89 -1.60
CA TYR A 340 -16.76 -3.27 -1.42
C TYR A 340 -17.49 -3.86 -0.21
N ARG A 341 -17.35 -5.16 0.03
CA ARG A 341 -17.72 -5.81 1.29
C ARG A 341 -16.46 -6.34 1.98
N ALA A 342 -16.34 -6.12 3.28
CA ALA A 342 -15.29 -6.71 4.08
C ALA A 342 -15.87 -7.45 5.30
N SER A 343 -15.29 -8.58 5.66
CA SER A 343 -15.66 -9.35 6.85
C SER A 343 -14.44 -10.03 7.47
N THR A 344 -14.59 -10.48 8.71
CA THR A 344 -13.61 -11.29 9.43
C THR A 344 -14.20 -12.65 9.74
N LEU A 345 -13.36 -13.68 9.77
CA LEU A 345 -13.73 -15.02 10.21
C LEU A 345 -13.56 -15.20 11.73
N GLU A 346 -12.96 -14.24 12.44
CA GLU A 346 -12.78 -14.30 13.90
C GLU A 346 -14.08 -13.95 14.66
N LYS A 347 -14.48 -14.79 15.62
CA LYS A 347 -15.65 -14.53 16.50
C LYS A 347 -15.40 -13.35 17.43
N GLY A 348 -16.42 -12.53 17.66
CA GLY A 348 -16.43 -11.45 18.67
C GLY A 348 -15.68 -10.16 18.28
N ASN A 349 -14.89 -10.19 17.20
CA ASN A 349 -14.14 -9.04 16.73
C ASN A 349 -14.76 -8.57 15.40
N LYS A 350 -15.21 -7.31 15.29
CA LYS A 350 -15.62 -6.72 14.00
C LYS A 350 -14.41 -6.19 13.19
N SER A 351 -13.20 -6.37 13.71
CA SER A 351 -12.02 -5.66 13.24
C SER A 351 -11.15 -6.55 12.35
N PHE A 352 -11.46 -6.56 11.05
CA PHE A 352 -10.57 -7.11 10.02
C PHE A 352 -9.46 -6.10 9.63
N PHE A 353 -9.03 -5.24 10.57
CA PHE A 353 -8.35 -3.95 10.32
C PHE A 353 -9.21 -2.92 9.56
N HIS A 354 -10.41 -2.63 10.10
CA HIS A 354 -11.23 -1.41 9.86
C HIS A 354 -11.49 -0.95 8.41
N VAL A 355 -11.42 -1.84 7.42
CA VAL A 355 -11.89 -1.59 6.05
C VAL A 355 -13.43 -1.35 6.07
N ALA A 356 -14.22 -2.05 6.88
CA ALA A 356 -15.67 -1.78 6.99
C ALA A 356 -16.08 -0.35 7.48
N GLU A 357 -15.19 0.42 8.14
CA GLU A 357 -15.44 1.79 8.62
C GLU A 357 -14.94 2.90 7.67
N PHE A 358 -14.37 2.54 6.51
CA PHE A 358 -13.84 3.44 5.46
C PHE A 358 -14.79 4.58 5.03
N GLN A 359 -16.06 4.49 5.40
CA GLN A 359 -17.14 5.32 4.86
C GLN A 359 -17.90 6.13 5.91
N ASN A 360 -17.64 5.88 7.19
CA ASN A 360 -18.14 6.77 8.23
C ASN A 360 -17.24 8.00 8.24
N GLU A 361 -17.87 9.17 8.12
CA GLU A 361 -17.20 10.47 8.17
C GLU A 361 -16.18 10.51 9.32
N MET A 362 -14.93 10.81 8.95
CA MET A 362 -13.80 11.15 9.84
C MET A 362 -13.77 10.47 11.22
N LYS A 363 -13.50 9.17 11.28
CA LYS A 363 -12.87 8.57 12.47
C LYS A 363 -11.35 8.45 12.27
N ASP A 364 -10.59 9.01 13.20
CA ASP A 364 -9.12 9.21 13.18
C ASP A 364 -8.28 7.95 12.85
N LYS A 365 -8.83 6.76 13.07
CA LYS A 365 -8.08 5.48 12.96
C LYS A 365 -7.85 4.98 11.52
N TYR A 366 -8.59 5.48 10.52
CA TYR A 366 -8.35 5.15 9.11
C TYR A 366 -7.38 6.13 8.45
N ARG A 367 -7.47 7.42 8.82
CA ARG A 367 -6.44 8.41 8.50
C ARG A 367 -5.08 7.88 8.91
N SER A 368 -4.97 7.29 10.10
CA SER A 368 -3.71 6.69 10.52
C SER A 368 -3.25 5.59 9.58
N LEU A 369 -4.02 4.58 9.16
CA LEU A 369 -3.50 3.49 8.29
C LEU A 369 -3.08 3.91 6.88
N VAL A 370 -3.83 4.81 6.23
CA VAL A 370 -3.48 5.30 4.89
C VAL A 370 -2.34 6.31 4.96
N SER A 371 -2.39 7.23 5.93
CA SER A 371 -1.26 8.12 6.24
C SER A 371 -0.04 7.31 6.68
N ASP A 372 -0.20 6.20 7.39
CA ASP A 372 0.87 5.29 7.83
C ASP A 372 1.57 4.67 6.64
N ASN A 373 0.80 4.15 5.67
CA ASN A 373 1.36 3.57 4.46
C ASN A 373 2.09 4.65 3.62
N TYR A 374 1.44 5.80 3.39
CA TYR A 374 2.08 6.93 2.70
C TYR A 374 3.36 7.39 3.42
N ARG A 375 3.29 7.60 4.74
CA ARG A 375 4.42 8.01 5.57
C ARG A 375 5.54 6.98 5.60
N ARG A 376 5.23 5.68 5.55
CA ARG A 376 6.25 4.61 5.42
C ARG A 376 7.01 4.65 4.08
N ARG A 377 6.43 5.25 3.04
CA ARG A 377 7.08 5.43 1.73
C ARG A 377 8.01 6.63 1.73
N GLU A 378 7.54 7.75 2.27
CA GLU A 378 8.31 8.99 2.29
C GLU A 378 9.41 8.99 3.36
N MET A 379 9.23 8.19 4.41
CA MET A 379 10.15 8.15 5.53
C MET A 379 11.50 7.55 5.11
N SER A 380 12.46 8.44 4.90
CA SER A 380 13.87 8.12 4.84
C SER A 380 14.64 9.06 5.76
N PHE A 381 15.50 8.49 6.59
CA PHE A 381 16.35 9.27 7.50
C PHE A 381 17.66 8.54 7.75
N HIS A 382 18.69 9.30 8.11
CA HIS A 382 19.99 8.76 8.44
C HIS A 382 20.13 8.61 9.95
N VAL A 383 20.71 7.49 10.37
CA VAL A 383 21.22 7.30 11.73
C VAL A 383 22.73 7.27 11.62
N SER A 384 23.39 8.21 12.31
CA SER A 384 24.85 8.32 12.37
C SER A 384 25.32 8.07 13.79
N VAL A 385 26.42 7.32 13.93
CA VAL A 385 27.04 7.03 15.22
C VAL A 385 28.55 7.12 15.09
N SER A 386 29.17 7.77 16.06
CA SER A 386 30.63 7.81 16.20
C SER A 386 31.09 7.15 17.50
N TYR A 387 32.15 6.35 17.43
CA TYR A 387 32.85 5.81 18.60
C TYR A 387 34.36 5.88 18.37
N LYS A 388 35.07 6.58 19.28
CA LYS A 388 36.54 6.70 19.28
C LYS A 388 37.15 7.01 17.91
N GLY A 389 36.55 7.96 17.17
CA GLY A 389 37.02 8.42 15.86
C GLY A 389 36.54 7.60 14.66
N ILE A 390 35.78 6.52 14.86
CA ILE A 390 35.11 5.77 13.78
C ILE A 390 33.66 6.23 13.72
N THR A 391 33.23 6.67 12.55
CA THR A 391 31.84 7.05 12.26
C THR A 391 31.24 6.07 11.27
N LEU A 392 30.02 5.61 11.55
CA LEU A 392 29.22 4.80 10.63
C LEU A 392 27.82 5.39 10.51
N ASP A 393 27.27 5.28 9.30
CA ASP A 393 25.95 5.79 8.95
C ASP A 393 25.08 4.67 8.35
N HIS A 394 23.78 4.72 8.61
CA HIS A 394 22.79 3.87 7.96
C HIS A 394 21.61 4.70 7.51
N LYS A 395 21.26 4.59 6.22
CA LYS A 395 20.02 5.16 5.68
C LYS A 395 18.88 4.19 5.94
N VAL A 396 17.96 4.60 6.82
CA VAL A 396 16.71 3.87 7.05
C VAL A 396 15.80 4.04 5.84
N THR A 397 15.25 2.93 5.37
CA THR A 397 14.35 2.87 4.21
C THR A 397 13.06 2.11 4.55
N THR A 398 12.10 2.09 3.63
CA THR A 398 10.87 1.29 3.74
C THR A 398 11.14 -0.19 4.04
N LYS A 399 12.28 -0.74 3.62
CA LYS A 399 12.68 -2.12 3.93
C LYS A 399 12.88 -2.36 5.43
N ASP A 400 13.38 -1.37 6.17
CA ASP A 400 13.53 -1.47 7.62
C ASP A 400 12.19 -1.38 8.33
N LEU A 401 11.28 -0.55 7.81
CA LEU A 401 9.90 -0.43 8.29
C LEU A 401 9.08 -1.72 8.10
N LYS A 402 9.37 -2.52 7.08
CA LYS A 402 8.75 -3.84 6.85
C LYS A 402 9.06 -4.87 7.95
N LYS A 403 9.97 -4.60 8.88
CA LYS A 403 10.20 -5.46 10.07
C LYS A 403 9.16 -5.25 11.16
N TYR A 404 8.48 -4.09 11.17
CA TYR A 404 7.54 -3.68 12.21
C TYR A 404 6.15 -3.48 11.61
N LEU A 405 5.63 -4.54 10.98
CA LEU A 405 4.35 -4.48 10.27
C LEU A 405 3.17 -4.28 11.22
N THR A 406 3.27 -4.63 12.50
CA THR A 406 2.16 -4.47 13.44
C THR A 406 2.11 -3.08 14.10
N LEU A 407 3.12 -2.24 13.88
CA LEU A 407 3.21 -0.90 14.47
C LEU A 407 2.82 0.18 13.47
N SER A 408 2.54 1.39 13.95
CA SER A 408 2.55 2.58 13.10
C SER A 408 3.97 2.96 12.67
N ALA A 409 4.10 3.83 11.69
CA ALA A 409 5.32 4.35 11.11
C ALA A 409 6.09 5.15 12.14
N GLU A 410 5.39 5.94 12.97
CA GLU A 410 5.99 6.72 14.05
C GLU A 410 6.50 5.83 15.19
N GLU A 411 5.71 4.83 15.59
CA GLU A 411 6.16 3.86 16.60
C GLU A 411 7.35 3.05 16.08
N ALA A 412 7.26 2.54 14.85
CA ALA A 412 8.36 1.81 14.21
C ALA A 412 9.60 2.69 14.05
N LEU A 413 9.45 3.97 13.74
CA LEU A 413 10.55 4.94 13.62
C LEU A 413 11.38 5.00 14.89
N SER A 414 10.73 5.10 16.06
CA SER A 414 11.42 5.18 17.35
C SER A 414 12.27 3.94 17.63
N ILE A 415 11.71 2.75 17.34
CA ILE A 415 12.37 1.46 17.55
C ILE A 415 13.50 1.26 16.54
N ILE A 416 13.26 1.55 15.26
CA ILE A 416 14.27 1.44 14.20
C ILE A 416 15.46 2.35 14.49
N LYS A 417 15.21 3.59 14.95
CA LYS A 417 16.28 4.51 15.34
C LYS A 417 17.19 3.88 16.38
N GLU A 418 16.63 3.32 17.45
CA GLU A 418 17.44 2.73 18.51
C GLU A 418 18.11 1.42 18.06
N ASP A 419 17.40 0.53 17.36
CA ASP A 419 17.97 -0.73 16.86
C ASP A 419 19.13 -0.50 15.88
N VAL A 420 18.98 0.47 14.96
CA VAL A 420 20.05 0.87 14.04
C VAL A 420 21.19 1.53 14.81
N ARG A 421 20.90 2.43 15.77
CA ARG A 421 21.93 3.08 16.58
C ARG A 421 22.76 2.06 17.36
N GLN A 422 22.11 1.10 18.03
CA GLN A 422 22.78 0.03 18.77
C GLN A 422 23.64 -0.85 17.86
N SER A 423 23.11 -1.22 16.69
CA SER A 423 23.85 -1.97 15.68
C SER A 423 25.08 -1.22 15.18
N LEU A 424 24.96 0.09 14.90
CA LEU A 424 26.07 0.93 14.45
C LEU A 424 27.12 1.14 15.55
N ILE A 425 26.72 1.39 16.81
CA ILE A 425 27.65 1.49 17.95
C ILE A 425 28.48 0.20 18.06
N ALA A 426 27.81 -0.95 18.06
CA ALA A 426 28.48 -2.23 18.20
C ALA A 426 29.49 -2.48 17.05
N ARG A 427 29.14 -2.07 15.82
CA ARG A 427 30.06 -2.12 14.67
C ARG A 427 31.23 -1.14 14.82
N CYS A 428 31.01 0.10 15.27
CA CYS A 428 32.10 1.04 15.51
C CYS A 428 33.07 0.53 16.58
N VAL A 429 32.56 -0.04 17.68
CA VAL A 429 33.37 -0.67 18.74
C VAL A 429 34.18 -1.84 18.18
N ALA A 430 33.57 -2.69 17.36
CA ALA A 430 34.26 -3.82 16.74
C ALA A 430 35.40 -3.36 15.81
N ILE A 431 35.17 -2.34 14.98
CA ILE A 431 36.20 -1.75 14.11
C ILE A 431 37.31 -1.13 14.97
N TYR A 432 36.96 -0.39 16.03
CA TYR A 432 37.94 0.24 16.91
C TYR A 432 38.84 -0.80 17.58
N ASN A 433 38.24 -1.83 18.18
CA ASN A 433 38.98 -2.88 18.88
C ASN A 433 39.91 -3.63 17.91
N ARG A 434 39.43 -3.91 16.68
CA ARG A 434 40.26 -4.48 15.63
C ARG A 434 41.47 -3.60 15.30
N GLN A 435 41.27 -2.30 15.12
CA GLN A 435 42.36 -1.35 14.86
C GLN A 435 43.36 -1.27 16.04
N GLN A 436 42.90 -1.38 17.30
CA GLN A 436 43.80 -1.42 18.46
C GLN A 436 44.64 -2.69 18.48
N VAL A 437 44.05 -3.85 18.17
CA VAL A 437 44.77 -5.13 18.07
C VAL A 437 45.80 -5.07 16.94
N GLU A 438 45.42 -4.60 15.76
CA GLU A 438 46.33 -4.44 14.61
C GLU A 438 47.52 -3.51 14.97
N ARG A 439 47.27 -2.34 15.59
CA ARG A 439 48.33 -1.45 16.06
C ARG A 439 49.23 -2.07 17.11
N ALA A 440 48.68 -2.84 18.05
CA ALA A 440 49.46 -3.52 19.08
C ALA A 440 50.36 -4.63 18.49
N LEU A 441 49.89 -5.31 17.45
CA LEU A 441 50.65 -6.32 16.71
C LEU A 441 51.77 -5.69 15.87
N ASP A 442 51.53 -4.53 15.27
CA ASP A 442 52.52 -3.78 14.49
C ASP A 442 53.60 -3.15 15.40
N ALA A 443 53.22 -2.69 16.59
CA ALA A 443 54.15 -2.13 17.58
C ALA A 443 55.06 -3.17 18.26
N LYS A 444 54.79 -4.47 18.07
CA LYS A 444 55.60 -5.58 18.60
C LYS A 444 55.97 -6.57 17.49
N PRO A 445 56.90 -6.20 16.59
CA PRO A 445 57.31 -7.08 15.48
C PRO A 445 58.00 -8.38 15.92
N ALA A 446 58.36 -8.52 17.20
CA ALA A 446 59.06 -9.68 17.77
C ALA A 446 58.16 -10.76 18.41
N LEU A 447 56.83 -10.62 18.39
CA LEU A 447 55.94 -11.67 18.91
C LEU A 447 55.80 -12.81 17.88
N GLY A 448 56.33 -13.98 18.22
CA GLY A 448 56.18 -15.21 17.45
C GLY A 448 54.71 -15.56 17.19
N TRP A 449 54.46 -16.30 16.11
CA TRP A 449 53.13 -16.61 15.58
C TRP A 449 52.10 -17.09 16.64
N TYR A 450 52.55 -17.86 17.63
CA TYR A 450 51.72 -18.38 18.72
C TYR A 450 51.08 -17.28 19.57
N SER A 451 51.85 -16.24 19.91
CA SER A 451 51.38 -15.14 20.75
C SER A 451 50.44 -14.19 20.00
N ARG A 452 50.54 -14.11 18.67
CA ARG A 452 49.59 -13.37 17.83
C ARG A 452 48.23 -14.06 17.77
N ALA A 453 48.21 -15.39 17.72
CA ALA A 453 46.98 -16.19 17.71
C ALA A 453 46.21 -16.05 19.04
N THR A 454 46.90 -16.07 20.19
CA THR A 454 46.25 -15.96 21.51
C THR A 454 45.58 -14.60 21.73
N VAL A 455 46.25 -13.49 21.36
CA VAL A 455 45.68 -12.13 21.48
C VAL A 455 44.47 -11.94 20.57
N THR A 456 44.50 -12.53 19.38
CA THR A 456 43.39 -12.46 18.42
C THR A 456 42.20 -13.31 18.90
N TYR A 457 42.46 -14.48 19.50
CA TYR A 457 41.43 -15.35 20.07
C TYR A 457 40.72 -14.73 21.29
N GLU A 458 41.45 -14.12 22.23
CA GLU A 458 40.87 -13.43 23.40
C GLU A 458 40.04 -12.20 23.01
N ALA A 459 40.49 -11.44 22.01
CA ALA A 459 39.75 -10.33 21.44
C ALA A 459 38.45 -10.80 20.75
N LEU A 460 38.52 -11.88 19.96
CA LEU A 460 37.36 -12.48 19.30
C LEU A 460 36.35 -13.10 20.28
N THR A 461 36.81 -13.76 21.35
CA THR A 461 35.92 -14.32 22.38
C THR A 461 35.23 -13.24 23.23
N THR A 462 35.88 -12.10 23.44
CA THR A 462 35.25 -10.95 24.11
C THR A 462 34.14 -10.35 23.25
N VAL A 463 34.35 -10.25 21.93
CA VAL A 463 33.32 -9.88 20.96
C VAL A 463 32.18 -10.92 20.94
N TYR A 464 32.50 -12.21 21.03
CA TYR A 464 31.52 -13.30 21.06
C TYR A 464 30.61 -13.27 22.30
N LYS A 465 31.17 -12.99 23.48
CA LYS A 465 30.41 -12.92 24.75
C LYS A 465 29.39 -11.77 24.81
N HIS A 466 29.59 -10.68 24.05
CA HIS A 466 28.63 -9.57 23.98
C HIS A 466 27.51 -9.76 22.94
N TYR A 467 27.56 -10.82 22.11
CA TYR A 467 26.72 -10.98 20.92
C TYR A 467 25.70 -12.14 21.00
N ASN A 468 25.21 -12.49 22.20
CA ASN A 468 24.23 -13.57 22.38
C ASN A 468 22.78 -13.08 22.39
N ARG A 469 22.17 -12.96 21.19
CA ARG A 469 20.73 -13.25 20.95
C ARG A 469 20.33 -13.31 19.46
N ALA A 470 21.05 -12.64 18.54
CA ALA A 470 20.59 -12.49 17.15
C ALA A 470 21.42 -13.21 16.06
N MET A 471 22.58 -13.82 16.34
CA MET A 471 23.50 -14.29 15.28
C MET A 471 24.12 -15.68 15.49
N LYS A 472 23.35 -16.67 15.97
CA LYS A 472 23.85 -18.07 16.03
C LYS A 472 24.07 -18.76 14.66
N ARG A 473 23.63 -18.19 13.54
CA ARG A 473 23.74 -18.84 12.20
C ARG A 473 24.85 -18.32 11.29
N THR A 474 25.44 -17.14 11.54
CA THR A 474 26.35 -16.50 10.58
C THR A 474 27.84 -16.62 10.95
N LEU A 475 28.17 -16.80 12.24
CA LEU A 475 29.56 -16.77 12.74
C LEU A 475 30.14 -18.14 13.12
N TYR A 476 29.32 -19.18 13.18
CA TYR A 476 29.76 -20.54 13.52
C TYR A 476 30.87 -21.10 12.59
N PRO A 477 30.84 -20.87 11.26
CA PRO A 477 31.91 -21.35 10.37
C PRO A 477 33.26 -20.67 10.60
N LEU A 478 33.26 -19.42 11.08
CA LEU A 478 34.46 -18.60 11.24
C LEU A 478 35.21 -18.87 12.56
N VAL A 479 34.49 -19.32 13.59
CA VAL A 479 35.09 -19.74 14.86
C VAL A 479 35.58 -21.20 14.77
N SER A 480 34.83 -22.07 14.09
CA SER A 480 35.24 -23.47 13.85
C SER A 480 36.50 -23.58 12.98
N SER A 481 36.73 -22.65 12.05
CA SER A 481 37.97 -22.60 11.26
C SER A 481 39.21 -22.19 12.08
N TYR A 482 39.03 -21.57 13.24
CA TYR A 482 40.14 -21.22 14.15
C TYR A 482 40.42 -22.33 15.18
N GLU A 483 39.41 -23.07 15.63
CA GLU A 483 39.61 -24.23 16.51
C GLU A 483 40.33 -25.40 15.81
N GLY A 484 40.11 -25.56 14.49
CA GLY A 484 40.84 -26.56 13.69
C GLY A 484 42.35 -26.31 13.58
N VAL A 485 42.80 -25.06 13.67
CA VAL A 485 44.23 -24.69 13.55
C VAL A 485 45.00 -24.95 14.86
N ILE A 486 44.31 -25.04 16.00
CA ILE A 486 44.94 -25.31 17.31
C ILE A 486 45.22 -26.81 17.51
N ILE A 487 44.54 -27.70 16.76
CA ILE A 487 44.66 -29.16 16.91
C ILE A 487 45.76 -29.76 16.00
N GLU A 488 46.27 -29.02 14.99
CA GLU A 488 47.27 -29.51 14.04
C GLU A 488 48.70 -28.96 14.25
N SER A 489 49.13 -28.80 15.52
CA SER A 489 50.56 -28.61 15.83
C SER A 489 51.13 -29.91 16.44
N PRO A 490 52.09 -30.61 15.79
CA PRO A 490 52.72 -31.79 16.34
C PRO A 490 53.63 -31.42 17.54
N PRO A 491 53.89 -32.37 18.46
CA PRO A 491 54.69 -32.11 19.65
C PRO A 491 56.13 -31.74 19.28
N VAL A 492 56.66 -30.69 19.92
CA VAL A 492 58.04 -30.25 19.79
C VAL A 492 58.97 -31.38 20.23
N ALA A 493 59.63 -32.04 19.28
CA ALA A 493 60.78 -32.89 19.52
C ALA A 493 62.05 -32.11 19.13
N GLY A 494 62.96 -31.94 20.09
CA GLY A 494 64.26 -31.33 19.82
C GLY A 494 65.18 -31.40 21.03
N ALA A 495 65.87 -32.53 21.20
CA ALA A 495 67.21 -32.59 21.79
C ALA A 495 67.80 -34.00 21.60
N LEU A 496 68.79 -34.14 20.72
CA LEU A 496 70.00 -34.97 20.93
C LEU A 496 71.02 -34.74 19.79
N ALA A 497 72.30 -34.85 20.17
CA ALA A 497 73.57 -34.62 19.46
C ALA A 497 74.10 -33.17 19.60
N VAL A 498 75.20 -32.88 20.32
CA VAL A 498 76.34 -33.69 20.83
C VAL A 498 76.58 -33.38 22.31
#